data_AF-A0A2L0F5X3-F1
#
_entry.id   AF-A0A2L0F5X3-F1
#
_cell.length_a   1.000
_cell.length_b   1.000
_cell.length_c   1.000
_cell.angle_alpha   90.00
_cell.angle_beta   90.00
_cell.angle_gamma   90.00
#
_symmetry.space_group_name_H-M   'P 1'
#
loop_
_entity.id
_entity.type
_entity.pdbx_description
1 polymer ?
#
loop_
_entity_poly.entity_id
_entity_poly.type
_entity_poly.pdbx_seq_one_letter_code
_entity_poly.pdbx_strand_id
1 'polypeptide(L)'
;MNLRSTFARHVLLALGAVGIVATGCLSEEEAMMEMDATAQAASAARLEGESQSWSTSSGDGFDASSSSIRLKANASGDYFRFTKSVAAGEYQVVVRYAQRNLYGNYQLHLNGASVGNLDGYSSSTGDSWRTVTLGTRSLSGNVEFKLVCNGKSSGATDYDIKVDYIELVPTASGSSSSSTTSSSSSGSGGSGGSGGSGGSGGSGGSGGSGGGTTTGSGGVVDSTIVVRAGQVYDGGGRRFIAGRSLGDGSQAEGQKPVFKLENGAVLRNVVLGAPAADGIHTYGNVTLENIVWEDIGEDALTVKESGTVVLNGGSAVNGEDKVFQINAASTFRVSNFRASNAGKFIRQNGGTTFRVDVIIDRSDISHMDEAIFRTDSSTSTVTMTNTRYSDIGDSLFIGLSSSRITTSNNTEY
;
A
#
# COMPACT_ATOMS: atom_id res chain seq x y z
N MET A 1 -17.84 -74.02 12.12
CA MET A 1 -16.49 -74.62 12.08
C MET A 1 -15.51 -73.56 12.54
N ASN A 2 -15.40 -73.28 13.84
CA ASN A 2 -14.51 -73.87 14.86
C ASN A 2 -13.01 -73.84 14.54
N LEU A 3 -12.28 -72.93 15.20
CA LEU A 3 -11.04 -73.08 16.01
C LEU A 3 -10.58 -71.65 16.40
N ARG A 4 -10.76 -71.15 17.64
CA ARG A 4 -9.93 -71.32 18.87
C ARG A 4 -8.44 -71.07 18.60
N SER A 5 -7.63 -70.32 19.36
CA SER A 5 -7.67 -69.54 20.62
C SER A 5 -6.43 -68.60 20.59
N THR A 6 -6.15 -67.59 21.43
CA THR A 6 -5.95 -67.61 22.90
C THR A 6 -5.62 -66.18 23.39
N PHE A 7 -6.29 -65.76 24.48
CA PHE A 7 -5.90 -64.94 25.66
C PHE A 7 -4.52 -64.23 25.72
N ALA A 8 -4.27 -63.18 26.51
CA ALA A 8 -5.07 -62.21 27.29
C ALA A 8 -4.14 -61.22 28.02
N ARG A 9 -4.68 -60.01 28.27
CA ARG A 9 -4.63 -59.15 29.48
C ARG A 9 -3.31 -58.87 30.24
N HIS A 10 -3.01 -57.56 30.28
CA HIS A 10 -2.84 -56.67 31.45
C HIS A 10 -1.92 -57.12 32.60
N VAL A 11 -0.86 -56.34 32.85
CA VAL A 11 -0.42 -55.98 34.20
C VAL A 11 0.07 -54.53 34.22
N LEU A 12 -0.57 -53.73 35.07
CA LEU A 12 -0.12 -52.45 35.60
C LEU A 12 0.75 -52.75 36.83
N LEU A 13 1.96 -52.18 36.94
CA LEU A 13 2.66 -52.11 38.23
C LEU A 13 3.46 -50.81 38.34
N ALA A 14 3.35 -50.18 39.50
CA ALA A 14 3.93 -48.91 39.89
C ALA A 14 5.24 -49.08 40.67
N LEU A 15 5.95 -47.95 40.79
CA LEU A 15 6.97 -47.56 41.80
C LEU A 15 8.37 -48.18 41.73
N GLY A 16 9.36 -47.27 41.67
CA GLY A 16 10.76 -47.56 41.93
C GLY A 16 11.67 -46.38 41.60
N ALA A 17 11.63 -45.33 42.43
CA ALA A 17 12.62 -44.25 42.38
C ALA A 17 13.97 -44.75 42.90
N VAL A 18 15.04 -44.59 42.12
CA VAL A 18 16.41 -44.49 42.61
C VAL A 18 17.08 -43.37 41.84
N GLY A 19 17.52 -42.36 42.59
CA GLY A 19 18.19 -41.18 42.07
C GLY A 19 19.57 -41.51 41.50
N ILE A 20 19.89 -40.86 40.39
CA ILE A 20 21.25 -40.52 40.01
C ILE A 20 21.26 -39.00 39.89
N VAL A 21 22.02 -38.38 40.79
CA VAL A 21 22.37 -36.96 40.70
C VAL A 21 23.35 -36.83 39.55
N ALA A 22 22.86 -36.39 38.39
CA ALA A 22 23.68 -35.85 37.33
C ALA A 22 23.44 -34.35 37.29
N THR A 23 24.36 -33.59 37.88
CA THR A 23 24.50 -32.15 37.65
C THR A 23 24.74 -31.92 36.17
N GLY A 24 23.68 -31.60 35.45
CA GLY A 24 23.70 -31.12 34.08
C GLY A 24 22.98 -29.79 34.04
N CYS A 25 23.76 -28.72 33.86
CA CYS A 25 23.26 -27.39 33.54
C CYS A 25 22.37 -27.51 32.29
N LEU A 26 21.06 -27.33 32.44
CA LEU A 26 20.13 -27.24 31.33
C LEU A 26 19.47 -25.87 31.41
N SER A 27 19.55 -25.20 30.27
CA SER A 27 19.37 -23.78 29.98
C SER A 27 17.98 -23.26 30.32
N GLU A 28 17.90 -21.94 30.49
CA GLU A 28 16.71 -21.12 30.77
C GLU A 28 15.65 -21.13 29.63
N GLU A 29 15.59 -22.17 28.80
CA GLU A 29 14.76 -22.19 27.58
C GLU A 29 13.48 -23.02 27.65
N GLU A 30 13.12 -23.60 28.81
CA GLU A 30 11.82 -24.30 28.98
C GLU A 30 10.80 -23.54 29.84
N ALA A 31 11.02 -22.24 30.12
CA ALA A 31 10.10 -21.43 30.94
C ALA A 31 9.34 -20.33 30.16
N MET A 32 9.34 -20.34 28.82
CA MET A 32 8.68 -19.32 27.99
C MET A 32 7.58 -19.89 27.08
N MET A 33 7.02 -21.05 27.41
CA MET A 33 5.84 -21.60 26.72
C MET A 33 4.60 -21.16 27.49
N GLU A 34 3.89 -20.14 26.96
CA GLU A 34 2.48 -19.75 27.16
C GLU A 34 2.33 -18.21 27.07
N MET A 35 2.28 -17.66 25.84
CA MET A 35 1.49 -16.48 25.43
C MET A 35 1.83 -16.10 23.98
N ASP A 36 1.42 -16.92 23.00
CA ASP A 36 1.25 -16.45 21.62
C ASP A 36 -0.24 -16.50 21.26
N ALA A 37 -0.98 -15.53 21.78
CA ALA A 37 -2.22 -15.13 21.16
C ALA A 37 -1.83 -14.30 19.93
N THR A 38 -1.76 -14.95 18.78
CA THR A 38 -1.37 -14.38 17.48
C THR A 38 -2.07 -13.03 17.26
N ALA A 39 -1.35 -11.93 17.49
CA ALA A 39 -1.83 -10.60 17.18
C ALA A 39 -1.84 -10.43 15.66
N GLN A 40 -3.02 -10.44 15.05
CA GLN A 40 -3.16 -10.18 13.62
C GLN A 40 -2.69 -8.74 13.34
N ALA A 41 -1.70 -8.58 12.47
CA ALA A 41 -1.13 -7.28 12.12
C ALA A 41 -2.16 -6.41 11.37
N ALA A 42 -2.12 -5.10 11.60
CA ALA A 42 -3.02 -4.15 10.95
C ALA A 42 -2.97 -4.26 9.42
N SER A 43 -4.05 -4.75 8.79
CA SER A 43 -4.18 -4.86 7.34
C SER A 43 -5.31 -3.98 6.82
N ALA A 44 -5.20 -3.52 5.57
CA ALA A 44 -6.32 -2.84 4.92
C ALA A 44 -7.53 -3.76 4.88
N ALA A 45 -8.71 -3.22 5.22
CA ALA A 45 -9.94 -3.98 5.26
C ALA A 45 -11.08 -3.16 4.66
N ARG A 46 -11.55 -3.60 3.48
CA ARG A 46 -12.77 -3.05 2.87
C ARG A 46 -13.98 -3.85 3.35
N LEU A 47 -14.92 -3.14 3.96
CA LEU A 47 -16.14 -3.66 4.55
C LEU A 47 -17.29 -3.24 3.65
N GLU A 48 -17.63 -4.11 2.70
CA GLU A 48 -18.75 -3.86 1.79
C GLU A 48 -20.05 -3.83 2.59
N GLY A 49 -20.86 -2.79 2.39
CA GLY A 49 -22.01 -2.47 3.21
C GLY A 49 -23.08 -3.56 3.15
N GLU A 50 -23.37 -4.10 1.98
CA GLU A 50 -24.34 -5.19 1.81
C GLU A 50 -23.87 -6.52 2.40
N SER A 51 -22.57 -6.66 2.69
CA SER A 51 -21.97 -7.86 3.24
C SER A 51 -21.90 -7.88 4.78
N GLN A 52 -22.42 -6.85 5.46
CA GLN A 52 -22.44 -6.80 6.93
C GLN A 52 -23.82 -7.15 7.51
N SER A 53 -23.83 -7.64 8.75
CA SER A 53 -25.06 -7.87 9.52
C SER A 53 -25.43 -6.61 10.30
N TRP A 54 -26.35 -5.82 9.76
CA TRP A 54 -26.76 -4.54 10.33
C TRP A 54 -27.89 -4.67 11.36
N SER A 55 -27.85 -3.80 12.35
CA SER A 55 -28.98 -3.49 13.25
C SER A 55 -29.26 -1.98 13.21
N THR A 56 -30.51 -1.60 13.42
CA THR A 56 -30.99 -0.21 13.34
C THR A 56 -31.53 0.26 14.69
N SER A 57 -31.75 1.58 14.84
CA SER A 57 -32.64 2.13 15.84
C SER A 57 -34.08 1.63 15.67
N SER A 58 -34.86 1.68 16.74
CA SER A 58 -36.25 1.25 16.75
C SER A 58 -37.09 2.06 15.75
N GLY A 59 -37.78 1.37 14.84
CA GLY A 59 -38.68 1.98 13.87
C GLY A 59 -38.07 2.22 12.49
N ASP A 60 -36.77 2.00 12.33
CA ASP A 60 -36.07 2.22 11.06
C ASP A 60 -35.86 0.92 10.29
N GLY A 61 -36.03 0.99 8.97
CA GLY A 61 -35.77 -0.10 8.05
C GLY A 61 -34.46 0.09 7.29
N PHE A 62 -33.99 -0.95 6.63
CA PHE A 62 -32.92 -0.81 5.64
C PHE A 62 -33.24 -1.62 4.38
N ASP A 63 -32.75 -1.14 3.24
CA ASP A 63 -32.76 -1.88 1.98
C ASP A 63 -31.30 -2.22 1.62
N ALA A 64 -31.00 -3.49 1.39
CA ALA A 64 -29.73 -3.90 0.78
C ALA A 64 -29.91 -4.13 -0.72
N SER A 65 -28.94 -3.70 -1.52
CA SER A 65 -28.77 -4.10 -2.92
C SER A 65 -27.54 -5.00 -3.06
N SER A 66 -27.21 -5.42 -4.28
CA SER A 66 -26.00 -6.19 -4.56
C SER A 66 -24.68 -5.42 -4.36
N SER A 67 -24.73 -4.13 -4.00
CA SER A 67 -23.55 -3.26 -3.97
C SER A 67 -23.66 -2.11 -2.96
N SER A 68 -24.69 -2.09 -2.12
CA SER A 68 -24.89 -1.01 -1.16
C SER A 68 -25.97 -1.37 -0.14
N ILE A 69 -25.98 -0.63 0.95
CA ILE A 69 -27.07 -0.63 1.92
C ILE A 69 -27.61 0.80 2.09
N ARG A 70 -28.93 0.91 2.22
CA ARG A 70 -29.62 2.16 2.55
C ARG A 70 -30.34 2.02 3.88
N LEU A 71 -30.04 2.90 4.82
CA LEU A 71 -30.87 3.13 6.00
C LEU A 71 -32.04 4.06 5.61
N LYS A 72 -33.25 3.65 5.99
CA LYS A 72 -34.48 4.44 5.90
C LYS A 72 -34.76 5.09 7.25
N ALA A 73 -34.04 6.16 7.55
CA ALA A 73 -34.18 6.91 8.80
C ALA A 73 -35.23 7.99 8.65
N ASN A 74 -35.92 8.34 9.73
CA ASN A 74 -36.99 9.34 9.71
C ASN A 74 -36.78 10.48 10.73
N ALA A 75 -35.74 10.40 11.55
CA ALA A 75 -35.41 11.41 12.55
C ALA A 75 -33.89 11.56 12.76
N SER A 76 -33.51 12.70 13.34
CA SER A 76 -32.16 12.85 13.89
C SER A 76 -31.99 11.94 15.10
N GLY A 77 -30.83 11.31 15.22
CA GLY A 77 -30.53 10.32 16.26
C GLY A 77 -30.73 8.87 15.81
N ASP A 78 -31.44 8.65 14.71
CA ASP A 78 -31.54 7.32 14.08
C ASP A 78 -30.17 6.83 13.66
N TYR A 79 -29.96 5.53 13.71
CA TYR A 79 -28.69 4.91 13.42
C TYR A 79 -28.83 3.53 12.84
N PHE A 80 -27.73 3.08 12.25
CA PHE A 80 -27.49 1.70 11.93
C PHE A 80 -26.04 1.34 12.22
N ARG A 81 -25.85 0.10 12.63
CA ARG A 81 -24.55 -0.40 13.08
C ARG A 81 -24.32 -1.84 12.72
N PHE A 82 -23.05 -2.21 12.66
CA PHE A 82 -22.59 -3.59 12.64
C PHE A 82 -21.31 -3.71 13.45
N THR A 83 -20.88 -4.94 13.72
CA THR A 83 -19.60 -5.22 14.38
C THR A 83 -18.73 -6.05 13.45
N LYS A 84 -17.43 -5.75 13.44
CA LYS A 84 -16.43 -6.50 12.68
C LYS A 84 -15.20 -6.72 13.54
N SER A 85 -14.61 -7.91 13.44
CA SER A 85 -13.28 -8.16 14.00
C SER A 85 -12.23 -7.46 13.15
N VAL A 86 -11.44 -6.59 13.76
CA VAL A 86 -10.41 -5.75 13.14
C VAL A 86 -9.08 -6.05 13.82
N ALA A 87 -8.05 -6.27 13.00
CA ALA A 87 -6.68 -6.41 13.47
C ALA A 87 -6.26 -5.18 14.32
N ALA A 88 -5.33 -5.38 15.26
CA ALA A 88 -4.88 -4.26 16.08
C ALA A 88 -4.04 -3.29 15.24
N GLY A 89 -4.41 -2.00 15.22
CA GLY A 89 -3.71 -0.99 14.42
C GLY A 89 -4.31 0.41 14.53
N GLU A 90 -3.57 1.41 14.05
CA GLU A 90 -4.16 2.72 13.72
C GLU A 90 -4.69 2.68 12.28
N TYR A 91 -5.87 3.24 12.06
CA TYR A 91 -6.55 3.20 10.77
C TYR A 91 -7.10 4.57 10.40
N GLN A 92 -6.73 5.03 9.21
CA GLN A 92 -7.47 6.05 8.47
C GLN A 92 -8.76 5.43 7.94
N VAL A 93 -9.90 6.04 8.25
CA VAL A 93 -11.21 5.52 7.83
C VAL A 93 -11.64 6.21 6.56
N VAL A 94 -12.04 5.43 5.55
CA VAL A 94 -12.57 5.89 4.27
C VAL A 94 -14.00 5.38 4.12
N VAL A 95 -14.92 6.20 3.63
CA VAL A 95 -16.32 5.83 3.43
C VAL A 95 -16.75 6.21 2.02
N ARG A 96 -17.38 5.29 1.31
CA ARG A 96 -18.10 5.58 0.06
C ARG A 96 -19.60 5.54 0.31
N TYR A 97 -20.25 6.66 0.04
CA TYR A 97 -21.67 6.87 0.31
C TYR A 97 -22.31 7.68 -0.81
N ALA A 98 -23.63 7.59 -0.95
CA ALA A 98 -24.36 8.34 -1.96
C ALA A 98 -24.88 9.66 -1.39
N GLN A 99 -24.93 10.67 -2.26
CA GLN A 99 -25.62 11.93 -2.02
C GLN A 99 -26.88 12.01 -2.87
N ARG A 100 -27.97 12.52 -2.30
CA ARG A 100 -29.27 12.69 -2.96
C ARG A 100 -30.12 13.69 -2.19
N ASN A 101 -31.18 14.22 -2.80
CA ASN A 101 -32.13 15.12 -2.17
C ASN A 101 -32.98 14.46 -1.07
N LEU A 102 -32.78 13.17 -0.83
CA LEU A 102 -33.44 12.38 0.17
C LEU A 102 -32.59 12.15 1.42
N TYR A 103 -31.26 12.26 1.30
CA TYR A 103 -30.36 11.77 2.34
C TYR A 103 -30.01 12.83 3.37
N GLY A 104 -29.95 12.39 4.63
CA GLY A 104 -29.57 13.18 5.79
C GLY A 104 -28.05 13.29 5.98
N ASN A 105 -27.67 13.94 7.06
CA ASN A 105 -26.29 14.12 7.49
C ASN A 105 -25.99 13.11 8.59
N TYR A 106 -24.80 12.51 8.54
CA TYR A 106 -24.43 11.40 9.42
C TYR A 106 -23.06 11.60 10.05
N GLN A 107 -22.88 11.00 11.22
CA GLN A 107 -21.59 10.82 11.86
C GLN A 107 -21.24 9.34 11.93
N LEU A 108 -20.04 8.97 11.50
CA LEU A 108 -19.51 7.64 11.74
C LEU A 108 -18.83 7.61 13.11
N HIS A 109 -19.26 6.70 13.97
CA HIS A 109 -18.64 6.37 15.24
C HIS A 109 -17.99 4.98 15.16
N LEU A 110 -16.77 4.87 15.68
CA LEU A 110 -16.09 3.60 15.92
C LEU A 110 -15.89 3.40 17.42
N ASN A 111 -16.45 2.33 17.97
CA ASN A 111 -16.48 2.09 19.43
C ASN A 111 -16.99 3.31 20.23
N GLY A 112 -18.04 3.97 19.71
CA GLY A 112 -18.63 5.17 20.31
C GLY A 112 -17.89 6.49 20.02
N ALA A 113 -16.63 6.46 19.57
CA ALA A 113 -15.87 7.67 19.23
C ALA A 113 -16.18 8.16 17.80
N SER A 114 -16.59 9.41 17.65
CA SER A 114 -16.84 10.02 16.32
C SER A 114 -15.55 10.09 15.50
N VAL A 115 -15.62 9.70 14.22
CA VAL A 115 -14.49 9.67 13.28
C VAL A 115 -14.62 10.74 12.20
N GLY A 116 -15.85 11.14 11.87
CA GLY A 116 -16.10 12.21 10.90
C GLY A 116 -17.55 12.29 10.47
N ASN A 117 -17.85 13.32 9.70
CA ASN A 117 -19.19 13.63 9.21
C ASN A 117 -19.34 13.24 7.73
N LEU A 118 -20.53 12.80 7.36
CA LEU A 118 -20.97 12.52 6.00
C LEU A 118 -22.12 13.47 5.68
N ASP A 119 -21.97 14.28 4.63
CA ASP A 119 -23.03 15.13 4.09
C ASP A 119 -23.75 14.37 2.97
N GLY A 120 -24.90 13.76 3.29
CA GLY A 120 -25.72 13.00 2.35
C GLY A 120 -26.47 13.88 1.35
N TYR A 121 -26.56 15.19 1.57
CA TYR A 121 -27.44 16.01 0.76
C TYR A 121 -26.83 16.34 -0.61
N SER A 122 -27.68 16.28 -1.64
CA SER A 122 -27.48 16.89 -2.95
C SER A 122 -28.86 17.29 -3.48
N SER A 123 -28.98 18.28 -4.35
CA SER A 123 -30.28 18.64 -4.96
C SER A 123 -30.79 17.61 -5.99
N SER A 124 -29.95 16.63 -6.36
CA SER A 124 -30.27 15.58 -7.33
C SER A 124 -31.33 14.61 -6.82
N THR A 125 -32.22 14.16 -7.72
CA THR A 125 -33.18 13.07 -7.47
C THR A 125 -32.59 11.68 -7.73
N GLY A 126 -31.34 11.57 -8.20
CA GLY A 126 -30.60 10.32 -8.35
C GLY A 126 -29.38 10.27 -7.42
N ASP A 127 -28.92 9.05 -7.12
CA ASP A 127 -27.73 8.83 -6.29
C ASP A 127 -26.46 9.32 -7.00
N SER A 128 -25.72 10.21 -6.34
CA SER A 128 -24.36 10.59 -6.73
C SER A 128 -23.37 10.05 -5.71
N TRP A 129 -22.48 9.15 -6.14
CA TRP A 129 -21.54 8.51 -5.22
C TRP A 129 -20.35 9.41 -4.89
N ARG A 130 -20.03 9.50 -3.60
CA ARG A 130 -18.87 10.21 -3.07
C ARG A 130 -18.02 9.28 -2.22
N THR A 131 -16.71 9.46 -2.26
CA THR A 131 -15.76 8.79 -1.37
C THR A 131 -15.05 9.84 -0.54
N VAL A 132 -15.02 9.66 0.79
CA VAL A 132 -14.42 10.60 1.73
C VAL A 132 -13.48 9.88 2.67
N THR A 133 -12.37 10.52 2.96
CA THR A 133 -11.42 10.13 4.01
C THR A 133 -11.80 10.89 5.28
N LEU A 134 -12.08 10.17 6.36
CA LEU A 134 -12.48 10.71 7.67
C LEU A 134 -11.27 10.89 8.59
N GLY A 135 -11.42 10.77 9.91
CA GLY A 135 -10.30 10.76 10.85
C GLY A 135 -9.61 9.40 10.98
N THR A 136 -8.49 9.38 11.71
CA THR A 136 -7.78 8.16 12.10
C THR A 136 -8.25 7.63 13.46
N ARG A 137 -8.22 6.31 13.66
CA ARG A 137 -8.55 5.64 14.93
C ARG A 137 -7.67 4.43 15.18
N SER A 138 -7.19 4.28 16.41
CA SER A 138 -6.63 3.02 16.91
C SER A 138 -7.76 2.03 17.18
N LEU A 139 -7.75 0.90 16.48
CA LEU A 139 -8.76 -0.15 16.51
C LEU A 139 -8.10 -1.48 16.83
N SER A 140 -8.83 -2.39 17.46
CA SER A 140 -8.41 -3.78 17.67
C SER A 140 -9.63 -4.62 18.10
N GLY A 141 -9.59 -5.91 17.81
CA GLY A 141 -10.63 -6.85 18.23
C GLY A 141 -11.99 -6.54 17.58
N ASN A 142 -13.07 -6.76 18.33
CA ASN A 142 -14.41 -6.49 17.82
C ASN A 142 -14.73 -4.98 17.89
N VAL A 143 -14.84 -4.35 16.73
CA VAL A 143 -15.12 -2.92 16.58
C VAL A 143 -16.57 -2.71 16.15
N GLU A 144 -17.29 -1.85 16.85
CA GLU A 144 -18.61 -1.37 16.44
C GLU A 144 -18.46 -0.22 15.43
N PHE A 145 -19.08 -0.37 14.28
CA PHE A 145 -19.25 0.67 13.27
C PHE A 145 -20.68 1.18 13.37
N LYS A 146 -20.86 2.45 13.73
CA LYS A 146 -22.18 3.03 13.94
C LYS A 146 -22.30 4.36 13.20
N LEU A 147 -23.19 4.42 12.22
CA LEU A 147 -23.55 5.68 11.57
C LEU A 147 -24.79 6.24 12.26
N VAL A 148 -24.69 7.48 12.75
CA VAL A 148 -25.77 8.19 13.47
C VAL A 148 -26.20 9.40 12.66
N CYS A 149 -27.50 9.54 12.41
CA CYS A 149 -28.06 10.71 11.78
C CYS A 149 -27.92 11.91 12.72
N ASN A 150 -27.20 12.95 12.30
CA ASN A 150 -27.04 14.20 13.06
C ASN A 150 -27.92 15.33 12.52
N GLY A 151 -28.94 14.98 11.74
CA GLY A 151 -29.91 15.88 11.16
C GLY A 151 -29.94 15.76 9.63
N LYS A 152 -30.53 16.76 8.97
CA LYS A 152 -30.57 16.83 7.51
C LYS A 152 -30.46 18.27 7.05
N SER A 153 -29.96 18.46 5.84
CA SER A 153 -30.00 19.76 5.17
C SER A 153 -31.45 20.18 4.91
N SER A 154 -31.75 21.48 4.90
CA SER A 154 -33.13 21.99 4.74
C SER A 154 -33.82 21.56 3.45
N GLY A 155 -33.04 21.32 2.39
CA GLY A 155 -33.55 20.81 1.11
C GLY A 155 -33.74 19.30 1.06
N ALA A 156 -33.28 18.55 2.07
CA ALA A 156 -33.43 17.11 2.10
C ALA A 156 -34.88 16.73 2.46
N THR A 157 -35.47 15.82 1.69
CA THR A 157 -36.85 15.37 1.93
C THR A 157 -36.95 14.40 3.10
N ASP A 158 -35.89 13.66 3.42
CA ASP A 158 -35.85 12.68 4.50
C ASP A 158 -34.47 12.61 5.18
N TYR A 159 -34.27 11.63 6.08
CA TYR A 159 -33.05 11.47 6.88
C TYR A 159 -32.19 10.28 6.44
N ASP A 160 -32.56 9.56 5.38
CA ASP A 160 -31.89 8.38 4.89
C ASP A 160 -30.38 8.53 4.65
N ILE A 161 -29.67 7.41 4.55
CA ILE A 161 -28.32 7.38 3.95
C ILE A 161 -28.10 6.09 3.21
N LYS A 162 -27.30 6.14 2.15
CA LYS A 162 -26.86 4.96 1.41
C LYS A 162 -25.34 4.86 1.38
N VAL A 163 -24.82 3.69 1.75
CA VAL A 163 -23.40 3.39 1.88
C VAL A 163 -23.04 2.21 0.97
N ASP A 164 -21.94 2.35 0.24
CA ASP A 164 -21.33 1.28 -0.56
C ASP A 164 -20.36 0.51 0.34
N TYR A 165 -19.30 1.16 0.83
CA TYR A 165 -18.34 0.52 1.73
C TYR A 165 -17.77 1.47 2.78
N ILE A 166 -17.24 0.87 3.84
CA ILE A 166 -16.29 1.47 4.76
C ILE A 166 -14.96 0.76 4.58
N GLU A 167 -13.87 1.50 4.38
CA GLU A 167 -12.53 0.95 4.25
C GLU A 167 -11.66 1.45 5.41
N LEU A 168 -11.02 0.50 6.08
CA LEU A 168 -9.99 0.75 7.07
C LEU A 168 -8.64 0.70 6.37
N VAL A 169 -7.96 1.83 6.32
CA VAL A 169 -6.62 1.94 5.74
C VAL A 169 -5.62 2.10 6.88
N PRO A 170 -4.77 1.11 7.20
CA PRO A 170 -3.78 1.22 8.26
C PRO A 170 -2.93 2.48 8.11
N THR A 171 -2.80 3.25 9.19
CA THR A 171 -1.86 4.35 9.34
C THR A 171 -0.73 3.93 10.27
N ALA A 172 0.48 4.44 10.05
CA ALA A 172 1.55 4.26 11.02
C ALA A 172 1.10 4.93 12.32
N SER A 173 1.08 4.17 13.43
CA SER A 173 0.69 4.69 14.73
C SER A 173 1.49 5.95 15.03
N GLY A 174 0.80 7.08 15.05
CA GLY A 174 1.40 8.31 15.57
C GLY A 174 1.65 8.06 17.04
N SER A 175 2.91 7.94 17.45
CA SER A 175 3.31 8.11 18.84
C SER A 175 2.79 9.47 19.29
N SER A 176 1.65 9.48 19.94
CA SER A 176 1.14 10.63 20.65
C SER A 176 2.17 10.96 21.72
N SER A 177 2.92 12.04 21.52
CA SER A 177 3.73 12.62 22.56
C SER A 177 2.78 13.15 23.63
N SER A 178 2.49 12.30 24.62
CA SER A 178 1.95 12.74 25.88
C SER A 178 2.97 13.70 26.49
N SER A 179 2.72 15.00 26.39
CA SER A 179 3.48 15.99 27.12
C SER A 179 3.16 15.83 28.60
N THR A 180 3.98 15.05 29.29
CA THR A 180 4.02 15.02 30.74
C THR A 180 4.53 16.38 31.19
N THR A 181 3.63 17.19 31.73
CA THR A 181 3.94 18.44 32.42
C THR A 181 4.70 18.12 33.71
N SER A 182 6.03 18.15 33.65
CA SER A 182 6.86 18.30 34.83
C SER A 182 7.07 19.78 35.11
N SER A 183 6.39 20.26 36.15
CA SER A 183 6.59 21.56 36.77
C SER A 183 8.02 21.69 37.32
N SER A 184 8.76 22.70 36.85
CA SER A 184 9.87 23.28 37.61
C SER A 184 9.82 24.79 37.51
N SER A 185 9.53 25.39 38.66
CA SER A 185 9.54 26.81 38.95
C SER A 185 10.96 27.39 38.98
N SER A 186 11.17 28.49 38.26
CA SER A 186 12.07 29.57 38.68
C SER A 186 11.83 30.78 37.79
N GLY A 187 11.37 31.87 38.38
CA GLY A 187 10.99 33.10 37.69
C GLY A 187 12.10 34.16 37.59
N SER A 188 11.65 35.32 37.10
CA SER A 188 12.33 36.61 36.98
C SER A 188 13.29 36.71 35.79
N GLY A 189 13.23 37.68 34.89
CA GLY A 189 12.52 38.95 34.80
C GLY A 189 13.24 39.80 33.73
N GLY A 190 12.61 40.84 33.20
CA GLY A 190 13.32 41.87 32.43
C GLY A 190 12.68 42.24 31.09
N SER A 191 12.33 43.52 30.99
CA SER A 191 11.57 44.18 29.92
C SER A 191 12.49 44.93 28.94
N GLY A 192 12.02 45.12 27.71
CA GLY A 192 12.24 46.36 26.96
C GLY A 192 12.98 46.27 25.63
N GLY A 193 12.48 47.00 24.62
CA GLY A 193 13.30 47.58 23.55
C GLY A 193 12.82 47.34 22.13
N SER A 194 12.44 48.43 21.46
CA SER A 194 11.82 48.53 20.12
C SER A 194 12.84 48.78 18.99
N GLY A 195 12.47 48.45 17.75
CA GLY A 195 12.80 49.24 16.56
C GLY A 195 13.66 48.59 15.46
N GLY A 196 13.23 48.74 14.19
CA GLY A 196 14.17 48.91 13.07
C GLY A 196 13.96 48.07 11.80
N SER A 197 13.32 48.71 10.81
CA SER A 197 13.11 48.38 9.39
C SER A 197 14.27 47.80 8.54
N GLY A 198 13.92 46.99 7.52
CA GLY A 198 14.44 47.13 6.14
C GLY A 198 15.37 46.05 5.59
N GLY A 199 15.11 45.60 4.34
CA GLY A 199 16.15 45.08 3.44
C GLY A 199 15.83 43.78 2.70
N SER A 200 15.93 43.83 1.37
CA SER A 200 15.57 42.81 0.38
C SER A 200 16.80 41.99 -0.10
N GLY A 201 16.54 40.76 -0.59
CA GLY A 201 17.34 40.09 -1.62
C GLY A 201 18.41 39.10 -1.16
N GLY A 202 18.47 37.93 -1.80
CA GLY A 202 19.64 37.05 -1.73
C GLY A 202 19.38 35.57 -1.92
N SER A 203 19.70 35.08 -3.11
CA SER A 203 19.67 33.69 -3.56
C SER A 203 20.71 32.79 -2.86
N GLY A 204 20.45 31.48 -2.81
CA GLY A 204 21.51 30.46 -2.81
C GLY A 204 21.41 29.37 -1.74
N GLY A 205 21.51 28.10 -2.17
CA GLY A 205 22.24 27.10 -1.40
C GLY A 205 21.47 25.88 -0.92
N SER A 206 21.42 24.87 -1.79
CA SER A 206 21.73 23.45 -1.55
C SER A 206 21.74 22.92 -0.11
N GLY A 207 20.99 21.84 0.11
CA GLY A 207 21.04 21.04 1.31
C GLY A 207 20.33 19.70 1.09
N GLY A 208 20.85 18.90 0.16
CA GLY A 208 20.49 17.49 0.09
C GLY A 208 20.89 16.82 1.40
N SER A 209 19.95 16.10 1.99
CA SER A 209 20.25 15.06 2.97
C SER A 209 19.27 13.93 2.69
N GLY A 210 19.82 12.86 2.11
CA GLY A 210 19.10 11.61 1.90
C GLY A 210 18.61 11.11 3.25
N GLY A 211 17.33 11.31 3.51
CA GLY A 211 16.64 10.69 4.62
C GLY A 211 16.32 9.26 4.23
N GLY A 212 17.03 8.30 4.83
CA GLY A 212 16.69 6.89 4.73
C GLY A 212 15.20 6.69 5.03
N THR A 213 14.51 6.04 4.10
CA THR A 213 13.13 5.63 4.26
C THR A 213 13.09 4.51 5.29
N THR A 214 12.63 4.80 6.48
CA THR A 214 12.27 3.78 7.47
C THR A 214 11.14 2.94 6.89
N THR A 215 11.46 1.69 6.55
CA THR A 215 10.59 0.65 6.04
C THR A 215 9.46 0.36 7.05
N GLY A 216 8.27 0.92 6.82
CA GLY A 216 7.06 0.56 7.59
C GLY A 216 6.47 -0.76 7.08
N SER A 217 5.73 -1.52 7.90
CA SER A 217 5.09 -2.76 7.42
C SER A 217 3.81 -2.46 6.63
N GLY A 218 3.86 -2.58 5.30
CA GLY A 218 2.70 -2.64 4.40
C GLY A 218 2.06 -4.03 4.32
N GLY A 219 2.73 -5.05 4.85
CA GLY A 219 2.23 -6.40 5.07
C GLY A 219 2.21 -7.27 3.81
N VAL A 220 1.61 -8.45 3.96
CA VAL A 220 1.40 -9.40 2.86
C VAL A 220 0.15 -8.98 2.06
N VAL A 221 0.26 -9.00 0.73
CA VAL A 221 -0.77 -8.61 -0.22
C VAL A 221 -1.34 -9.86 -0.88
N ASP A 222 -2.52 -10.32 -0.43
CA ASP A 222 -3.17 -11.53 -0.97
C ASP A 222 -4.00 -11.27 -2.23
N SER A 223 -4.17 -10.01 -2.63
CA SER A 223 -4.84 -9.61 -3.86
C SER A 223 -4.24 -8.31 -4.38
N THR A 224 -4.06 -8.19 -5.70
CA THR A 224 -3.52 -6.99 -6.36
C THR A 224 -4.21 -5.72 -5.85
N ILE A 225 -3.40 -4.76 -5.41
CA ILE A 225 -3.87 -3.43 -5.00
C ILE A 225 -4.12 -2.61 -6.26
N VAL A 226 -5.37 -2.21 -6.49
CA VAL A 226 -5.74 -1.41 -7.66
C VAL A 226 -5.76 0.07 -7.28
N VAL A 227 -4.84 0.84 -7.86
CA VAL A 227 -4.88 2.30 -7.83
C VAL A 227 -5.69 2.76 -9.03
N ARG A 228 -6.92 3.19 -8.75
CA ARG A 228 -7.91 3.51 -9.79
C ARG A 228 -7.50 4.73 -10.61
N ALA A 229 -8.15 4.86 -11.77
CA ALA A 229 -7.88 5.94 -12.70
C ALA A 229 -7.92 7.33 -12.02
N GLY A 230 -6.86 8.12 -12.22
CA GLY A 230 -6.70 9.45 -11.64
C GLY A 230 -6.45 9.51 -10.13
N GLN A 231 -6.34 8.36 -9.44
CA GLN A 231 -6.14 8.33 -7.98
C GLN A 231 -4.67 8.33 -7.59
N VAL A 232 -4.38 8.85 -6.39
CA VAL A 232 -3.07 8.80 -5.78
C VAL A 232 -3.09 7.75 -4.67
N TYR A 233 -2.14 6.82 -4.70
CA TYR A 233 -1.82 5.94 -3.59
C TYR A 233 -0.46 6.33 -3.01
N ASP A 234 -0.48 6.81 -1.77
CA ASP A 234 0.74 7.09 -1.00
C ASP A 234 0.98 5.95 -0.01
N GLY A 235 2.02 5.17 -0.25
CA GLY A 235 2.47 4.11 0.64
C GLY A 235 3.09 4.63 1.92
N GLY A 236 3.51 5.89 2.00
CA GLY A 236 4.16 6.46 3.19
C GLY A 236 5.44 5.74 3.63
N GLY A 237 6.15 5.10 2.70
CA GLY A 237 7.35 4.28 2.94
C GLY A 237 7.04 2.84 3.38
N ARG A 238 5.78 2.40 3.27
CA ARG A 238 5.38 1.05 3.66
C ARG A 238 5.89 -0.02 2.69
N ARG A 239 6.16 -1.20 3.25
CA ARG A 239 6.69 -2.40 2.62
C ARG A 239 5.63 -3.45 2.36
N PHE A 240 5.38 -3.73 1.11
CA PHE A 240 4.39 -4.68 0.63
C PHE A 240 5.09 -5.94 0.13
N ILE A 241 4.61 -7.10 0.57
CA ILE A 241 5.12 -8.41 0.16
C ILE A 241 4.00 -9.11 -0.59
N ALA A 242 4.29 -9.74 -1.73
CA ALA A 242 3.28 -10.52 -2.43
C ALA A 242 2.87 -11.75 -1.61
N GLY A 243 1.57 -11.97 -1.45
CA GLY A 243 1.04 -13.22 -0.92
C GLY A 243 1.13 -14.35 -1.95
N ARG A 244 1.03 -15.60 -1.50
CA ARG A 244 1.12 -16.79 -2.37
C ARG A 244 0.11 -16.82 -3.52
N SER A 245 -1.02 -16.12 -3.36
CA SER A 245 -2.07 -15.99 -4.38
C SER A 245 -1.70 -15.07 -5.54
N LEU A 246 -0.64 -14.26 -5.38
CA LEU A 246 -0.09 -13.39 -6.42
C LEU A 246 1.09 -14.04 -7.11
N GLY A 247 2.01 -14.63 -6.36
CA GLY A 247 3.21 -15.23 -6.92
C GLY A 247 4.30 -15.39 -5.87
N ASP A 248 5.35 -16.11 -6.23
CA ASP A 248 6.51 -16.36 -5.39
C ASP A 248 7.75 -15.57 -5.82
N GLY A 249 7.64 -14.74 -6.86
CA GLY A 249 8.74 -13.93 -7.40
C GLY A 249 9.73 -14.70 -8.27
N SER A 250 9.47 -15.98 -8.57
CA SER A 250 10.28 -16.74 -9.54
C SER A 250 10.05 -16.25 -10.98
N GLN A 251 10.77 -16.82 -11.95
CA GLN A 251 10.52 -16.60 -13.38
C GLN A 251 9.29 -17.37 -13.93
N ALA A 252 8.41 -17.86 -13.05
CA ALA A 252 7.16 -18.47 -13.48
C ALA A 252 6.24 -17.42 -14.12
N GLU A 253 5.84 -17.68 -15.36
CA GLU A 253 4.90 -16.86 -16.12
C GLU A 253 3.50 -16.81 -15.47
N GLY A 254 2.83 -15.66 -15.59
CA GLY A 254 1.42 -15.50 -15.19
C GLY A 254 1.19 -15.19 -13.71
N GLN A 255 2.23 -14.82 -12.96
CA GLN A 255 2.10 -14.20 -11.65
C GLN A 255 1.28 -12.90 -11.75
N LYS A 256 0.68 -12.49 -10.63
CA LYS A 256 -0.12 -11.27 -10.53
C LYS A 256 0.74 -10.14 -9.96
N PRO A 257 0.46 -8.89 -10.36
CA PRO A 257 1.16 -7.75 -9.78
C PRO A 257 0.71 -7.51 -8.34
N VAL A 258 1.62 -6.95 -7.55
CA VAL A 258 1.31 -6.37 -6.23
C VAL A 258 0.44 -5.13 -6.41
N PHE A 259 0.79 -4.26 -7.36
CA PHE A 259 0.02 -3.05 -7.70
C PHE A 259 -0.42 -3.03 -9.16
N LYS A 260 -1.68 -2.69 -9.40
CA LYS A 260 -2.21 -2.33 -10.71
C LYS A 260 -2.54 -0.84 -10.72
N LEU A 261 -1.89 -0.08 -11.59
CA LEU A 261 -2.09 1.35 -11.77
C LEU A 261 -2.91 1.61 -13.03
N GLU A 262 -4.12 2.10 -12.86
CA GLU A 262 -5.00 2.50 -13.97
C GLU A 262 -4.60 3.88 -14.52
N ASN A 263 -5.17 4.25 -15.67
CA ASN A 263 -4.80 5.48 -16.36
C ASN A 263 -5.01 6.74 -15.48
N GLY A 264 -3.98 7.56 -15.38
CA GLY A 264 -3.88 8.75 -14.54
C GLY A 264 -3.49 8.46 -13.09
N ALA A 265 -3.25 7.21 -12.70
CA ALA A 265 -2.89 6.87 -11.33
C ALA A 265 -1.48 7.36 -10.95
N VAL A 266 -1.32 7.69 -9.66
CA VAL A 266 -0.03 8.00 -9.05
C VAL A 266 0.23 7.01 -7.92
N LEU A 267 1.39 6.38 -7.91
CA LEU A 267 1.88 5.57 -6.80
C LEU A 267 3.12 6.23 -6.20
N ARG A 268 3.19 6.38 -4.88
CA ARG A 268 4.40 6.93 -4.26
C ARG A 268 4.74 6.37 -2.91
N ASN A 269 6.03 6.44 -2.56
CA ASN A 269 6.57 6.04 -1.25
C ASN A 269 6.19 4.59 -0.91
N VAL A 270 6.52 3.65 -1.79
CA VAL A 270 6.20 2.23 -1.63
C VAL A 270 7.48 1.42 -1.69
N VAL A 271 7.61 0.46 -0.78
CA VAL A 271 8.65 -0.56 -0.81
C VAL A 271 7.98 -1.89 -1.19
N LEU A 272 8.52 -2.61 -2.17
CA LEU A 272 8.16 -3.98 -2.50
C LEU A 272 9.26 -4.90 -1.97
N GLY A 273 8.88 -5.78 -1.04
CA GLY A 273 9.77 -6.78 -0.46
C GLY A 273 9.57 -8.15 -1.11
N ALA A 274 10.55 -9.05 -0.93
CA ALA A 274 10.47 -10.42 -1.42
C ALA A 274 9.38 -11.25 -0.69
N PRO A 275 8.61 -12.08 -1.42
CA PRO A 275 8.52 -12.11 -2.87
C PRO A 275 7.75 -10.90 -3.42
N ALA A 276 8.21 -10.36 -4.56
CA ALA A 276 7.55 -9.23 -5.23
C ALA A 276 6.60 -9.65 -6.37
N ALA A 277 6.40 -10.96 -6.60
CA ALA A 277 5.58 -11.52 -7.68
C ALA A 277 5.85 -10.87 -9.05
N ASP A 278 4.82 -10.43 -9.78
CA ASP A 278 4.96 -9.68 -11.05
C ASP A 278 4.88 -8.15 -10.80
N GLY A 279 5.49 -7.71 -9.69
CA GLY A 279 5.76 -6.31 -9.37
C GLY A 279 4.58 -5.36 -9.52
N ILE A 280 4.72 -4.37 -10.41
CA ILE A 280 3.74 -3.32 -10.67
C ILE A 280 3.30 -3.34 -12.12
N HIS A 281 1.99 -3.34 -12.39
CA HIS A 281 1.45 -3.20 -13.74
C HIS A 281 0.87 -1.82 -13.99
N THR A 282 1.21 -1.21 -15.13
CA THR A 282 0.71 0.13 -15.51
C THR A 282 -0.19 0.06 -16.75
N TYR A 283 -1.31 0.78 -16.69
CA TYR A 283 -2.32 0.82 -17.74
C TYR A 283 -2.58 2.27 -18.17
N GLY A 284 -1.88 2.76 -19.18
CA GLY A 284 -1.99 4.15 -19.66
C GLY A 284 -0.97 5.10 -19.04
N ASN A 285 -1.37 6.36 -18.83
CA ASN A 285 -0.50 7.38 -18.25
C ASN A 285 -0.39 7.19 -16.73
N VAL A 286 0.79 7.03 -16.17
CA VAL A 286 0.95 6.89 -14.71
C VAL A 286 2.21 7.57 -14.21
N THR A 287 2.19 7.92 -12.92
CA THR A 287 3.36 8.47 -12.22
C THR A 287 3.71 7.58 -11.04
N LEU A 288 5.00 7.26 -10.90
CA LEU A 288 5.58 6.53 -9.79
C LEU A 288 6.65 7.40 -9.13
N GLU A 289 6.58 7.59 -7.82
CA GLU A 289 7.53 8.44 -7.08
C GLU A 289 8.10 7.68 -5.89
N ASN A 290 9.43 7.57 -5.79
CA ASN A 290 10.09 6.93 -4.65
C ASN A 290 9.58 5.49 -4.39
N ILE A 291 9.77 4.62 -5.38
CA ILE A 291 9.40 3.20 -5.30
C ILE A 291 10.66 2.34 -5.16
N VAL A 292 10.70 1.49 -4.14
CA VAL A 292 11.84 0.61 -3.85
C VAL A 292 11.43 -0.83 -4.06
N TRP A 293 12.14 -1.58 -4.90
CA TRP A 293 12.09 -3.03 -4.96
C TRP A 293 13.34 -3.58 -4.29
N GLU A 294 13.17 -4.23 -3.15
CA GLU A 294 14.28 -4.83 -2.39
C GLU A 294 14.79 -6.13 -3.02
N ASP A 295 13.92 -6.80 -3.77
CA ASP A 295 14.18 -8.02 -4.52
C ASP A 295 13.15 -8.05 -5.65
N ILE A 296 13.62 -8.07 -6.89
CA ILE A 296 12.72 -8.09 -8.06
C ILE A 296 12.15 -9.51 -8.16
N GLY A 297 10.85 -9.60 -8.44
CA GLY A 297 10.22 -10.89 -8.70
C GLY A 297 10.44 -11.34 -10.14
N GLU A 298 9.35 -11.62 -10.86
CA GLU A 298 9.45 -11.88 -12.31
C GLU A 298 9.95 -10.65 -13.04
N ASP A 299 9.24 -9.52 -12.83
CA ASP A 299 9.55 -8.17 -13.28
C ASP A 299 9.34 -7.17 -12.14
N ALA A 300 10.05 -6.03 -12.14
CA ALA A 300 9.79 -4.96 -11.17
C ALA A 300 8.54 -4.16 -11.57
N LEU A 301 8.46 -3.79 -12.85
CA LEU A 301 7.29 -3.10 -13.42
C LEU A 301 7.09 -3.47 -14.89
N THR A 302 5.80 -3.67 -15.22
CA THR A 302 5.36 -4.05 -16.57
C THR A 302 4.34 -3.05 -17.13
N VAL A 303 4.65 -2.45 -18.28
CA VAL A 303 3.73 -1.57 -19.02
C VAL A 303 2.76 -2.43 -19.83
N LYS A 304 1.49 -2.49 -19.43
CA LYS A 304 0.47 -3.37 -20.03
C LYS A 304 -0.35 -2.69 -21.13
N GLU A 305 -0.56 -1.37 -21.05
CA GLU A 305 -1.29 -0.60 -22.06
C GLU A 305 -0.54 0.68 -22.44
N SER A 306 -0.81 1.17 -23.65
CA SER A 306 -0.10 2.31 -24.24
C SER A 306 -0.30 3.59 -23.42
N GLY A 307 0.78 4.32 -23.17
CA GLY A 307 0.73 5.56 -22.39
C GLY A 307 2.12 6.10 -22.02
N THR A 308 2.13 7.13 -21.16
CA THR A 308 3.36 7.67 -20.59
C THR A 308 3.54 7.20 -19.16
N VAL A 309 4.63 6.48 -18.89
CA VAL A 309 5.02 6.06 -17.53
C VAL A 309 6.15 6.96 -17.06
N VAL A 310 5.96 7.63 -15.93
CA VAL A 310 6.98 8.48 -15.30
C VAL A 310 7.38 7.88 -13.96
N LEU A 311 8.61 7.41 -13.84
CA LEU A 311 9.22 6.92 -12.61
C LEU A 311 10.29 7.91 -12.14
N ASN A 312 10.13 8.43 -10.93
CA ASN A 312 11.06 9.40 -10.35
C ASN A 312 11.47 8.98 -8.93
N GLY A 313 12.75 8.73 -8.72
CA GLY A 313 13.26 8.29 -7.43
C GLY A 313 13.02 6.80 -7.17
N GLY A 314 13.72 6.27 -6.18
CA GLY A 314 13.61 4.87 -5.76
C GLY A 314 14.74 3.99 -6.30
N SER A 315 14.58 2.68 -6.11
CA SER A 315 15.59 1.70 -6.51
C SER A 315 15.01 0.33 -6.80
N ALA A 316 15.69 -0.49 -7.59
CA ALA A 316 15.37 -1.90 -7.74
C ALA A 316 16.65 -2.74 -7.77
N VAL A 317 16.66 -3.86 -7.07
CA VAL A 317 17.83 -4.77 -7.02
C VAL A 317 17.41 -6.22 -7.13
N ASN A 318 18.33 -7.07 -7.61
CA ASN A 318 18.21 -8.52 -7.68
C ASN A 318 17.03 -8.98 -8.56
N GLY A 319 17.18 -8.88 -9.88
CA GLY A 319 16.22 -9.48 -10.83
C GLY A 319 16.88 -10.59 -11.64
N GLU A 320 16.17 -11.69 -11.91
CA GLU A 320 16.77 -12.78 -12.71
C GLU A 320 16.88 -12.43 -14.20
N ASP A 321 15.96 -11.64 -14.76
CA ASP A 321 15.99 -11.23 -16.18
C ASP A 321 15.83 -9.71 -16.36
N LYS A 322 14.66 -9.14 -16.08
CA LYS A 322 14.38 -7.74 -16.47
C LYS A 322 13.83 -6.92 -15.30
N VAL A 323 14.33 -5.70 -15.16
CA VAL A 323 13.77 -4.75 -14.18
C VAL A 323 12.46 -4.20 -14.71
N PHE A 324 12.46 -3.64 -15.93
CA PHE A 324 11.28 -3.06 -16.54
C PHE A 324 10.91 -3.71 -17.88
N GLN A 325 9.67 -4.20 -17.97
CA GLN A 325 9.11 -4.79 -19.18
C GLN A 325 8.10 -3.84 -19.84
N ILE A 326 8.21 -3.66 -21.16
CA ILE A 326 7.33 -2.78 -21.93
C ILE A 326 6.55 -3.58 -22.98
N ASN A 327 5.29 -3.87 -22.70
CA ASN A 327 4.41 -4.68 -23.56
C ASN A 327 3.50 -3.88 -24.50
N ALA A 328 3.52 -2.54 -24.41
CA ALA A 328 2.70 -1.66 -25.23
C ALA A 328 3.48 -0.41 -25.68
N ALA A 329 2.97 0.29 -26.69
CA ALA A 329 3.60 1.51 -27.20
C ALA A 329 3.59 2.61 -26.12
N SER A 330 4.76 3.09 -25.71
CA SER A 330 4.85 3.99 -24.55
C SER A 330 5.97 5.01 -24.66
N THR A 331 5.82 6.09 -23.90
CA THR A 331 6.97 6.89 -23.44
C THR A 331 7.29 6.44 -22.01
N PHE A 332 8.48 5.90 -21.79
CA PHE A 332 8.93 5.46 -20.47
C PHE A 332 10.03 6.40 -19.97
N ARG A 333 9.76 7.13 -18.89
CA ARG A 333 10.70 8.08 -18.29
C ARG A 333 11.11 7.57 -16.92
N VAL A 334 12.40 7.37 -16.71
CA VAL A 334 12.95 7.01 -15.41
C VAL A 334 14.03 8.03 -15.03
N SER A 335 13.95 8.55 -13.81
CA SER A 335 14.94 9.50 -13.31
C SER A 335 15.21 9.37 -11.82
N ASN A 336 16.41 9.79 -11.38
CA ASN A 336 16.84 9.69 -9.98
C ASN A 336 16.74 8.26 -9.41
N PHE A 337 16.95 7.26 -10.27
CA PHE A 337 16.69 5.87 -9.95
C PHE A 337 17.99 5.09 -9.82
N ARG A 338 18.03 4.12 -8.90
CA ARG A 338 19.15 3.19 -8.78
C ARG A 338 18.73 1.77 -9.13
N ALA A 339 19.43 1.13 -10.06
CA ALA A 339 19.22 -0.26 -10.41
C ALA A 339 20.52 -1.05 -10.30
N SER A 340 20.45 -2.27 -9.78
CA SER A 340 21.63 -3.13 -9.66
C SER A 340 21.27 -4.61 -9.71
N ASN A 341 22.14 -5.42 -10.31
CA ASN A 341 22.06 -6.89 -10.32
C ASN A 341 20.77 -7.39 -10.99
N ALA A 342 20.72 -7.29 -12.32
CA ALA A 342 19.66 -7.88 -13.14
C ALA A 342 20.16 -8.27 -14.54
N GLY A 343 19.39 -9.00 -15.34
CA GLY A 343 19.77 -9.26 -16.73
C GLY A 343 19.74 -8.00 -17.60
N LYS A 344 18.65 -7.24 -17.54
CA LYS A 344 18.41 -6.02 -18.33
C LYS A 344 17.71 -4.98 -17.47
N PHE A 345 18.07 -3.70 -17.66
CA PHE A 345 17.33 -2.62 -17.01
C PHE A 345 15.95 -2.39 -17.67
N ILE A 346 15.88 -2.30 -19.00
CA ILE A 346 14.61 -2.14 -19.74
C ILE A 346 14.56 -3.09 -20.92
N ARG A 347 13.45 -3.83 -21.05
CA ARG A 347 13.15 -4.67 -22.22
C ARG A 347 11.82 -4.25 -22.84
N GLN A 348 11.85 -3.84 -24.10
CA GLN A 348 10.64 -3.86 -24.91
C GLN A 348 10.27 -5.31 -25.23
N ASN A 349 8.99 -5.67 -25.21
CA ASN A 349 8.54 -7.03 -25.48
C ASN A 349 9.14 -7.61 -26.78
N GLY A 350 9.66 -8.83 -26.69
CA GLY A 350 10.45 -9.44 -27.74
C GLY A 350 9.69 -9.65 -29.05
N GLY A 351 10.36 -9.39 -30.17
CA GLY A 351 9.78 -9.51 -31.51
C GLY A 351 8.72 -8.46 -31.86
N THR A 352 8.37 -7.55 -30.94
CA THR A 352 7.41 -6.49 -31.21
C THR A 352 8.07 -5.31 -31.93
N THR A 353 7.29 -4.64 -32.78
CA THR A 353 7.77 -3.55 -33.64
C THR A 353 7.11 -2.19 -33.33
N PHE A 354 6.25 -2.13 -32.32
CA PHE A 354 5.70 -0.86 -31.87
C PHE A 354 6.80 0.06 -31.35
N ARG A 355 6.52 1.37 -31.36
CA ARG A 355 7.47 2.38 -30.91
C ARG A 355 7.43 2.52 -29.39
N VAL A 356 8.60 2.53 -28.77
CA VAL A 356 8.84 2.93 -27.39
C VAL A 356 9.85 4.06 -27.37
N ASP A 357 9.57 5.13 -26.64
CA ASP A 357 10.53 6.20 -26.37
C ASP A 357 11.00 6.09 -24.92
N VAL A 358 12.26 5.68 -24.72
CA VAL A 358 12.86 5.52 -23.40
C VAL A 358 13.67 6.77 -23.05
N ILE A 359 13.44 7.35 -21.88
CA ILE A 359 14.22 8.47 -21.33
C ILE A 359 14.73 8.08 -19.95
N ILE A 360 16.05 8.06 -19.79
CA ILE A 360 16.77 7.76 -18.57
C ILE A 360 17.57 9.01 -18.18
N ASP A 361 17.37 9.53 -16.97
CA ASP A 361 18.07 10.74 -16.52
C ASP A 361 18.52 10.64 -15.05
N ARG A 362 19.72 11.14 -14.72
CA ARG A 362 20.21 11.20 -13.32
C ARG A 362 20.09 9.87 -12.57
N SER A 363 20.40 8.76 -13.23
CA SER A 363 20.25 7.42 -12.65
C SER A 363 21.61 6.76 -12.38
N ASP A 364 21.58 5.66 -11.64
CA ASP A 364 22.75 4.81 -11.35
C ASP A 364 22.38 3.36 -11.68
N ILE A 365 22.99 2.80 -12.73
CA ILE A 365 22.61 1.51 -13.31
C ILE A 365 23.84 0.62 -13.37
N SER A 366 23.88 -0.43 -12.55
CA SER A 366 25.06 -1.27 -12.39
C SER A 366 24.74 -2.75 -12.52
N HIS A 367 25.74 -3.57 -12.87
CA HIS A 367 25.65 -5.04 -12.85
C HIS A 367 24.42 -5.55 -13.64
N MET A 368 24.40 -5.22 -14.93
CA MET A 368 23.39 -5.74 -15.86
C MET A 368 24.03 -6.82 -16.72
N ASP A 369 23.53 -8.06 -16.67
CA ASP A 369 24.17 -9.18 -17.39
C ASP A 369 24.18 -8.99 -18.91
N GLU A 370 23.22 -8.22 -19.45
CA GLU A 370 23.06 -8.03 -20.89
C GLU A 370 23.10 -6.55 -21.30
N ALA A 371 22.12 -5.74 -20.86
CA ALA A 371 21.96 -4.38 -21.39
C ALA A 371 21.18 -3.41 -20.51
N ILE A 372 21.35 -2.10 -20.76
CA ILE A 372 20.48 -1.07 -20.18
C ILE A 372 19.14 -1.03 -20.91
N PHE A 373 19.13 -1.06 -22.24
CA PHE A 373 17.88 -1.13 -23.01
C PHE A 373 17.99 -2.05 -24.21
N ARG A 374 17.05 -2.99 -24.33
CA ARG A 374 16.91 -3.87 -25.49
C ARG A 374 15.54 -3.74 -26.16
N THR A 375 15.56 -3.64 -27.48
CA THR A 375 14.36 -3.65 -28.33
C THR A 375 14.62 -4.44 -29.62
N ASP A 376 13.55 -4.93 -30.25
CA ASP A 376 13.58 -5.47 -31.61
C ASP A 376 12.87 -4.51 -32.61
N SER A 377 12.35 -3.39 -32.10
CA SER A 377 11.64 -2.40 -32.90
C SER A 377 12.62 -1.47 -33.58
N SER A 378 12.54 -1.45 -34.91
CA SER A 378 13.25 -0.47 -35.72
C SER A 378 12.68 0.93 -35.60
N THR A 379 11.75 1.23 -34.68
CA THR A 379 11.13 2.56 -34.50
C THR A 379 11.32 3.16 -33.10
N SER A 380 11.76 2.36 -32.12
CA SER A 380 12.01 2.80 -30.76
C SER A 380 13.24 3.71 -30.63
N THR A 381 13.31 4.48 -29.55
CA THR A 381 14.39 5.42 -29.26
C THR A 381 14.82 5.33 -27.79
N VAL A 382 16.07 5.75 -27.51
CA VAL A 382 16.58 5.91 -26.15
C VAL A 382 17.31 7.23 -26.01
N THR A 383 17.02 7.93 -24.92
CA THR A 383 17.78 9.09 -24.44
C THR A 383 18.29 8.78 -23.04
N MET A 384 19.61 8.80 -22.82
CA MET A 384 20.22 8.57 -21.51
C MET A 384 21.12 9.73 -21.14
N THR A 385 20.81 10.44 -20.06
CA THR A 385 21.55 11.64 -19.65
C THR A 385 21.93 11.63 -18.18
N ASN A 386 23.05 12.27 -17.84
CA ASN A 386 23.49 12.47 -16.45
C ASN A 386 23.53 11.17 -15.62
N THR A 387 23.72 10.03 -16.27
CA THR A 387 23.54 8.71 -15.67
C THR A 387 24.88 8.03 -15.47
N ARG A 388 25.09 7.47 -14.28
CA ARG A 388 26.25 6.63 -13.99
C ARG A 388 25.93 5.18 -14.30
N TYR A 389 26.89 4.43 -14.82
CA TYR A 389 26.71 3.01 -15.08
C TYR A 389 28.00 2.22 -14.89
N SER A 390 27.89 0.93 -14.58
CA SER A 390 29.02 0.03 -14.43
C SER A 390 28.61 -1.42 -14.71
N ASP A 391 29.56 -2.26 -15.12
CA ASP A 391 29.35 -3.70 -15.33
C ASP A 391 28.08 -4.03 -16.13
N ILE A 392 28.00 -3.49 -17.34
CA ILE A 392 26.95 -3.80 -18.32
C ILE A 392 27.53 -4.80 -19.31
N GLY A 393 26.92 -5.98 -19.43
CA GLY A 393 27.45 -7.11 -20.20
C GLY A 393 27.66 -6.84 -21.68
N ASP A 394 26.68 -7.18 -22.51
CA ASP A 394 26.83 -7.19 -23.97
C ASP A 394 26.97 -5.78 -24.56
N SER A 395 26.09 -4.85 -24.16
CA SER A 395 26.08 -3.46 -24.65
C SER A 395 25.13 -2.59 -23.82
N LEU A 396 25.37 -1.28 -23.75
CA LEU A 396 24.40 -0.35 -23.17
C LEU A 396 23.03 -0.45 -23.86
N PHE A 397 23.03 -0.53 -25.19
CA PHE A 397 21.81 -0.52 -25.99
C PHE A 397 21.86 -1.62 -27.06
N ILE A 398 20.79 -2.42 -27.16
CA ILE A 398 20.67 -3.52 -28.13
C ILE A 398 19.44 -3.29 -29.02
N GLY A 399 19.63 -3.45 -30.33
CA GLY A 399 18.57 -3.36 -31.34
C GLY A 399 18.18 -1.94 -31.77
N LEU A 400 18.98 -0.94 -31.42
CA LEU A 400 18.82 0.44 -31.87
C LEU A 400 19.91 0.83 -32.89
N SER A 401 19.54 1.58 -33.92
CA SER A 401 20.50 2.30 -34.76
C SER A 401 21.05 3.53 -34.02
N SER A 402 22.27 3.95 -34.37
CA SER A 402 22.92 5.12 -33.74
C SER A 402 22.08 6.39 -33.79
N SER A 403 21.31 6.62 -34.86
CA SER A 403 20.39 7.75 -35.01
C SER A 403 19.23 7.78 -34.00
N ARG A 404 19.01 6.70 -33.24
CA ARG A 404 17.92 6.53 -32.26
C ARG A 404 18.41 6.58 -30.81
N ILE A 405 19.72 6.77 -30.65
CA ILE A 405 20.39 6.80 -29.37
C ILE A 405 20.85 8.25 -29.16
N THR A 406 20.40 8.85 -28.06
CA THR A 406 20.87 10.16 -27.60
C THR A 406 21.50 10.00 -26.23
N THR A 407 22.76 10.40 -26.06
CA THR A 407 23.46 10.28 -24.79
C THR A 407 24.23 11.55 -24.47
N SER A 408 24.23 11.99 -23.21
CA SER A 408 25.08 13.10 -22.76
C SER A 408 25.36 13.02 -21.25
N ASN A 409 26.56 13.46 -20.84
CA ASN A 409 26.97 13.51 -19.43
C ASN A 409 26.83 12.20 -18.64
N ASN A 410 26.94 11.06 -19.32
CA ASN A 410 26.95 9.76 -18.64
C ASN A 410 28.37 9.43 -18.19
N THR A 411 28.51 8.67 -17.10
CA THR A 411 29.80 8.29 -16.53
C THR A 411 29.83 6.80 -16.27
N GLU A 412 30.69 6.07 -16.99
CA GLU A 412 31.05 4.71 -16.61
C GLU A 412 31.94 4.75 -15.37
N TYR A 413 31.77 3.82 -14.41
CA TYR A 413 32.54 3.81 -13.16
C TYR A 413 33.02 2.42 -12.73
#